data_AF-A0A3R5U6P2-F1
#
_entry.id   AF-A0A3R5U6P2-F1
#
_cell.length_a   1.000
_cell.length_b   1.000
_cell.length_c   1.000
_cell.angle_alpha   90.00
_cell.angle_beta   90.00
_cell.angle_gamma   90.00
#
_symmetry.space_group_name_H-M   'P 1'
#
loop_
_entity.id
_entity.type
_entity.pdbx_description
1 polymer ?
#
loop_
_entity_poly.entity_id
_entity_poly.type
_entity_poly.pdbx_seq_one_letter_code
_entity_poly.pdbx_strand_id
1 'polypeptide(L)'
;MGKFLKNYTLSSIKIKLIIIYLLNVTDIFFTLILINSGYFYEGNSIISPLVTKPFEAILLKLTLPGALILILNHRIKKATTSQLSLSNLAIDGCMIMYLIINCFHIAWLTLLHFYLH
;
A
#
# COMPACT_ATOMS: atom_id res chain seq x y z
N MET A 1 -7.91 -7.41 17.49
CA MET A 1 -8.29 -7.32 16.06
C MET A 1 -9.72 -6.82 15.84
N GLY A 2 -10.77 -7.51 16.31
CA GLY A 2 -12.18 -7.17 15.97
C GLY A 2 -12.70 -5.78 16.39
N LYS A 3 -12.20 -5.21 17.50
CA LYS A 3 -12.54 -3.83 17.91
C LYS A 3 -11.92 -2.75 17.02
N PHE A 4 -10.78 -3.01 16.37
CA PHE A 4 -10.13 -2.06 15.45
C PHE A 4 -10.86 -1.97 14.10
N LEU A 5 -11.40 -3.11 13.63
CA LEU A 5 -12.20 -3.17 12.41
C LEU A 5 -13.57 -2.48 12.58
N LYS A 6 -14.20 -2.61 13.76
CA LYS A 6 -15.50 -1.97 14.06
C LYS A 6 -15.41 -0.49 14.46
N ASN A 7 -14.21 0.04 14.70
CA ASN A 7 -14.04 1.41 15.17
C ASN A 7 -13.68 2.33 14.00
N TYR A 8 -14.63 3.15 13.56
CA TYR A 8 -14.49 4.10 12.44
C TYR A 8 -14.31 5.55 12.92
N THR A 9 -13.78 5.74 14.13
CA THR A 9 -13.38 7.08 14.59
C THR A 9 -12.30 7.66 13.69
N LEU A 10 -12.24 9.01 13.66
CA LEU A 10 -11.23 9.77 12.93
C LEU A 10 -9.80 9.28 13.20
N SER A 11 -9.48 8.97 14.46
CA SER A 11 -8.15 8.48 14.86
C SER A 11 -7.86 7.09 14.28
N SER A 12 -8.82 6.17 14.36
CA SER A 12 -8.70 4.82 13.81
C SER A 12 -8.44 4.85 12.30
N ILE A 13 -9.23 5.64 11.56
CA ILE A 13 -9.08 5.76 10.11
C ILE A 13 -7.70 6.34 9.74
N LYS A 14 -7.21 7.34 10.47
CA LYS A 14 -5.86 7.89 10.27
C LYS A 14 -4.77 6.84 10.40
N ILE A 15 -4.84 6.02 11.45
CA ILE A 15 -3.87 4.94 11.67
C ILE A 15 -3.91 3.94 10.51
N LYS A 16 -5.10 3.54 10.05
CA LYS A 16 -5.25 2.63 8.91
C LYS A 16 -4.66 3.21 7.63
N LEU A 17 -4.87 4.50 7.35
CA LEU A 17 -4.26 5.17 6.20
C LEU A 17 -2.73 5.21 6.28
N ILE A 18 -2.17 5.45 7.47
CA ILE A 18 -0.71 5.38 7.70
C ILE A 18 -0.19 3.96 7.44
N ILE A 19 -0.90 2.92 7.90
CA ILE A 19 -0.53 1.52 7.64
C ILE A 19 -0.54 1.23 6.14
N ILE A 20 -1.60 1.64 5.42
CA ILE A 20 -1.69 1.48 3.96
C ILE A 20 -0.54 2.20 3.26
N TYR A 21 -0.17 3.41 3.72
CA TYR A 21 0.98 4.13 3.18
C TYR A 21 2.28 3.34 3.35
N LEU A 22 2.55 2.84 4.55
CA LEU A 22 3.75 2.04 4.81
C LEU A 22 3.76 0.77 3.95
N LEU A 23 2.63 0.08 3.81
CA LEU A 23 2.51 -1.11 2.97
C LEU A 23 2.72 -0.80 1.48
N ASN A 24 2.31 0.37 1.00
CA ASN A 24 2.56 0.81 -0.38
C ASN A 24 4.04 1.16 -0.61
N VAL A 25 4.70 1.75 0.39
CA VAL A 25 6.13 2.04 0.35
C VAL A 25 6.95 0.74 0.34
N THR A 26 6.65 -0.23 1.21
CA THR A 26 7.35 -1.52 1.23
C THR A 26 7.14 -2.30 -0.07
N ASP A 27 5.92 -2.26 -0.62
CA ASP A 27 5.57 -2.85 -1.91
C ASP A 27 6.50 -2.38 -3.04
N ILE A 28 6.70 -1.06 -3.24
CA ILE A 28 7.61 -0.59 -4.31
C ILE A 28 9.07 -1.00 -4.06
N PHE A 29 9.53 -1.02 -2.81
CA PHE A 29 10.89 -1.48 -2.50
C PHE A 29 11.06 -2.96 -2.86
N PHE A 30 10.09 -3.81 -2.51
CA PHE A 30 10.14 -5.24 -2.85
C PHE A 30 10.03 -5.49 -4.36
N THR A 31 9.15 -4.76 -5.06
CA THR A 31 9.08 -4.78 -6.53
C THR A 31 10.43 -4.47 -7.14
N LEU A 32 11.10 -3.41 -6.71
CA LEU A 32 12.39 -3.02 -7.28
C LEU A 32 13.49 -4.05 -6.99
N ILE A 33 13.52 -4.64 -5.79
CA ILE A 33 14.48 -5.72 -5.46
C ILE A 33 14.25 -6.93 -6.37
N LEU A 34 13.00 -7.38 -6.51
CA LEU A 34 12.65 -8.54 -7.34
C LEU A 34 12.95 -8.28 -8.81
N ILE A 35 12.58 -7.12 -9.36
CA ILE A 35 12.84 -6.81 -10.78
C ILE A 35 14.34 -6.69 -11.06
N ASN A 36 15.10 -6.03 -10.17
CA ASN A 36 16.54 -5.88 -10.34
C ASN A 36 17.31 -7.20 -10.22
N SER A 37 16.69 -8.27 -9.70
CA SER A 37 17.28 -9.62 -9.73
C SER A 37 17.33 -10.23 -11.14
N GLY A 38 16.54 -9.71 -12.09
CA GLY A 38 16.44 -10.22 -13.46
C GLY A 38 15.45 -11.39 -13.65
N TYR A 39 14.83 -11.89 -12.57
CA TYR A 39 13.92 -13.05 -12.62
C TYR A 39 12.43 -12.68 -12.63
N PHE A 40 12.11 -11.41 -12.37
CA PHE A 40 10.73 -10.95 -12.19
C PHE A 40 10.42 -9.77 -13.10
N TYR A 41 9.16 -9.65 -13.50
CA TYR A 41 8.64 -8.51 -14.25
C TYR A 41 7.44 -7.90 -13.53
N GLU A 42 7.21 -6.60 -13.71
CA GLU A 42 6.04 -5.91 -13.16
C GLU A 42 4.79 -6.27 -13.96
N GLY A 43 3.82 -6.91 -13.29
CA GLY A 43 2.55 -7.28 -13.91
C GLY A 43 1.58 -6.10 -14.12
N ASN A 44 1.74 -5.02 -13.33
CA ASN A 44 0.89 -3.83 -13.48
C ASN A 44 1.34 -2.98 -14.67
N SER A 45 0.58 -3.00 -15.77
CA SER A 45 0.89 -2.28 -17.01
C SER A 45 1.03 -0.76 -16.86
N ILE A 46 0.43 -0.15 -15.83
CA ILE A 46 0.54 1.29 -15.55
C ILE A 46 1.89 1.62 -14.90
N ILE A 47 2.36 0.74 -14.00
CA ILE A 47 3.60 0.93 -13.23
C ILE A 47 4.81 0.33 -13.94
N SER A 48 4.61 -0.67 -14.79
CA SER A 48 5.62 -1.34 -15.61
C SER A 48 6.59 -0.41 -16.36
N PRO A 49 6.15 0.68 -17.03
CA PRO A 49 7.10 1.60 -17.66
C PRO A 49 7.97 2.38 -16.65
N LEU A 50 7.49 2.57 -15.42
CA LEU A 50 8.14 3.39 -14.41
C LEU A 50 9.15 2.61 -13.57
N VAL A 51 8.97 1.30 -13.37
CA VAL A 51 9.90 0.48 -12.57
C VAL A 51 11.30 0.38 -13.19
N THR A 52 11.45 0.68 -14.48
CA THR A 52 12.75 0.81 -15.16
C THR A 52 13.54 2.04 -14.69
N LYS A 53 12.87 2.97 -13.99
CA LYS A 53 13.44 4.19 -13.43
C LYS A 53 13.15 4.24 -11.93
N PRO A 54 13.98 3.57 -11.10
CA PRO A 54 13.67 3.33 -9.69
C PRO A 54 13.31 4.58 -8.89
N PHE A 55 14.01 5.70 -9.14
CA PHE A 55 13.73 6.97 -8.48
C PHE A 55 12.35 7.55 -8.84
N GLU A 56 11.96 7.51 -10.12
CA GLU A 56 10.65 7.99 -10.58
C GLU A 56 9.51 7.12 -10.01
N ALA A 57 9.70 5.79 -9.99
CA ALA A 57 8.73 4.86 -9.43
C ALA A 57 8.53 5.06 -7.92
N ILE A 58 9.62 5.21 -7.18
CA ILE A 58 9.60 5.53 -5.73
C ILE A 58 8.90 6.86 -5.51
N LEU A 59 9.31 7.92 -6.24
CA LEU A 59 8.72 9.24 -6.07
C LEU A 59 7.21 9.21 -6.29
N LEU A 60 6.73 8.58 -7.37
CA LEU A 60 5.31 8.44 -7.65
C LEU A 60 4.56 7.70 -6.52
N LYS A 61 5.08 6.55 -6.07
CA LYS A 61 4.48 5.74 -5.00
C LYS A 61 4.54 6.40 -3.62
N LEU A 62 5.45 7.36 -3.39
CA LEU A 62 5.41 8.17 -2.16
C LEU A 62 4.47 9.37 -2.29
N THR A 63 4.59 10.15 -3.37
CA THR A 63 3.90 11.44 -3.48
C THR A 63 2.41 11.27 -3.69
N LEU A 64 1.98 10.34 -4.56
CA LEU A 64 0.58 10.22 -4.93
C LEU A 64 -0.28 9.66 -3.77
N PRO A 65 0.10 8.56 -3.09
CA PRO A 65 -0.59 8.10 -1.89
C PRO A 65 -0.46 9.09 -0.72
N GLY A 66 0.70 9.73 -0.55
CA GLY A 66 0.91 10.75 0.48
C GLY A 66 -0.04 11.94 0.31
N ALA A 67 -0.16 12.49 -0.90
CA ALA A 67 -1.09 13.55 -1.23
C ALA A 67 -2.55 13.11 -1.02
N LEU A 68 -2.91 11.90 -1.45
CA LEU A 68 -4.25 11.35 -1.25
C LEU A 68 -4.62 11.27 0.24
N ILE A 69 -3.70 10.79 1.08
CA ILE A 69 -3.91 10.70 2.53
C ILE A 69 -4.09 12.09 3.16
N LEU A 70 -3.32 13.09 2.73
CA LEU A 70 -3.49 14.47 3.20
C LEU A 70 -4.87 15.03 2.82
N ILE A 71 -5.31 14.82 1.59
CA ILE A 71 -6.64 15.24 1.11
C ILE A 71 -7.74 14.54 1.91
N LEU A 72 -7.63 13.23 2.09
CA LEU A 72 -8.58 12.43 2.86
C LEU A 72 -8.63 12.91 4.31
N ASN A 73 -7.48 13.16 4.94
CA ASN A 73 -7.39 13.71 6.30
C ASN A 73 -8.08 15.06 6.45
N HIS A 74 -8.07 15.92 5.42
CA HIS A 74 -8.81 17.16 5.43
C HIS A 74 -10.32 16.93 5.29
N ARG A 75 -10.73 16.08 4.33
CA ARG A 75 -12.15 15.80 4.05
C ARG A 75 -12.86 15.07 5.18
N ILE A 76 -12.20 14.09 5.80
CA ILE A 76 -12.80 13.25 6.85
C ILE A 76 -13.18 14.04 8.11
N LYS A 77 -12.57 15.21 8.35
CA LYS A 77 -12.97 16.12 9.45
C LYS A 77 -14.39 16.65 9.30
N LYS A 78 -14.94 16.66 8.08
CA LYS A 78 -16.28 17.14 7.75
C LYS A 78 -17.26 15.99 7.45
N ALA A 79 -16.84 14.74 7.63
CA ALA A 79 -17.63 13.57 7.24
C ALA A 79 -18.71 13.23 8.28
N THR A 80 -19.87 12.80 7.81
CA THR A 80 -20.92 12.25 8.69
C THR A 80 -20.53 10.86 9.20
N THR A 81 -21.21 10.39 10.24
CA THR A 81 -21.00 9.02 10.78
C THR A 81 -21.20 7.93 9.74
N SER A 82 -22.18 8.07 8.86
CA SER A 82 -22.42 7.14 7.74
C SER A 82 -21.25 7.13 6.75
N GLN A 83 -20.75 8.31 6.37
CA GLN A 83 -19.59 8.45 5.49
C GLN A 83 -18.31 7.88 6.12
N LEU A 84 -18.11 8.05 7.43
CA LEU A 84 -16.98 7.47 8.16
C LEU A 84 -17.04 5.95 8.17
N SER A 85 -18.22 5.36 8.39
CA SER A 85 -18.42 3.91 8.37
C SER A 85 -18.14 3.32 6.98
N LEU A 86 -18.67 3.93 5.92
CA LEU A 86 -18.42 3.49 4.54
C LEU A 86 -16.94 3.61 4.16
N SER A 87 -16.31 4.73 4.54
CA SER A 87 -14.87 4.94 4.31
C SER A 87 -14.04 3.89 5.04
N ASN A 88 -14.41 3.54 6.27
CA ASN A 88 -13.73 2.52 7.05
C ASN A 88 -13.80 1.14 6.36
N LEU A 89 -14.95 0.77 5.80
CA LEU A 89 -15.09 -0.48 5.06
C LEU A 89 -14.19 -0.52 3.82
N ALA A 90 -14.16 0.56 3.04
CA ALA A 90 -13.30 0.68 1.87
C ALA A 90 -11.81 0.60 2.26
N ILE A 91 -11.41 1.32 3.31
CA ILE A 91 -10.04 1.32 3.83
C ILE A 91 -9.63 -0.06 4.35
N ASP A 92 -10.51 -0.77 5.05
CA ASP A 92 -10.25 -2.13 5.50
C ASP A 92 -10.03 -3.07 4.30
N GLY A 93 -10.84 -2.95 3.24
CA GLY A 93 -10.64 -3.69 1.99
C GLY A 93 -9.28 -3.40 1.33
N CYS A 94 -8.92 -2.11 1.20
CA CYS A 94 -7.61 -1.71 0.69
C CYS A 94 -6.46 -2.28 1.54
N MET A 95 -6.57 -2.19 2.87
CA MET A 95 -5.54 -2.67 3.79
C MET A 95 -5.33 -4.18 3.65
N ILE A 96 -6.41 -4.97 3.57
CA ILE A 96 -6.33 -6.42 3.34
C ILE A 96 -5.61 -6.73 2.02
N MET A 97 -5.97 -6.04 0.94
CA MET A 97 -5.33 -6.22 -0.36
C MET A 97 -3.83 -5.92 -0.30
N TYR A 98 -3.43 -4.80 0.32
CA TYR A 98 -2.02 -4.45 0.47
C TYR A 98 -1.24 -5.43 1.35
N LEU A 99 -1.87 -5.99 2.39
CA LEU A 99 -1.27 -7.04 3.20
C LEU A 99 -1.02 -8.30 2.37
N ILE A 100 -2.00 -8.73 1.57
CA ILE A 100 -1.85 -9.89 0.67
C ILE A 100 -0.68 -9.67 -0.30
N ILE A 101 -0.62 -8.50 -0.95
CA ILE A 101 0.46 -8.16 -1.89
C ILE A 101 1.83 -8.21 -1.20
N ASN A 102 1.96 -7.61 -0.02
CA ASN A 102 3.22 -7.64 0.75
C ASN A 102 3.60 -9.07 1.17
N CYS A 103 2.63 -9.91 1.56
CA CYS A 103 2.90 -11.32 1.84
C CYS A 103 3.42 -12.07 0.60
N PHE A 104 2.86 -11.80 -0.58
CA PHE A 104 3.37 -12.35 -1.84
C PHE A 104 4.81 -11.91 -2.11
N HIS A 105 5.13 -10.63 -1.92
CA HIS A 105 6.50 -10.14 -2.07
C HIS A 105 7.47 -10.85 -1.13
N ILE A 106 7.12 -11.01 0.14
CA ILE A 106 7.96 -11.73 1.10
C ILE A 106 8.15 -13.20 0.67
N ALA A 107 7.10 -13.87 0.19
CA ALA A 107 7.19 -15.23 -0.31
C ALA A 107 8.15 -15.32 -1.52
N TRP A 108 8.04 -14.39 -2.48
CA TRP A 108 8.90 -14.36 -3.66
C TRP A 108 10.35 -14.00 -3.33
N LEU A 109 10.59 -13.06 -2.43
CA LEU A 109 11.93 -12.72 -1.94
C LEU A 109 12.58 -13.92 -1.24
N THR A 110 11.81 -14.63 -0.43
CA THR A 110 12.26 -15.86 0.24
C THR A 110 12.61 -16.94 -0.79
N LEU A 111 11.75 -17.16 -1.79
CA LEU A 111 12.02 -18.12 -2.86
C LEU A 111 13.27 -17.73 -3.68
N LEU A 112 13.43 -16.46 -4.02
CA LEU A 112 14.60 -15.95 -4.72
C LEU A 112 15.88 -16.19 -3.91
N HIS A 113 15.85 -15.97 -2.60
CA HIS A 113 16.99 -16.24 -1.73
C HIS A 113 17.43 -17.72 -1.79
N PHE A 114 16.48 -18.66 -1.68
CA PHE A 114 16.74 -20.10 -1.81
C PHE A 114 17.13 -20.56 -3.22
N TYR A 115 16.79 -19.79 -4.25
CA TYR A 115 17.18 -20.10 -5.62
C TYR A 115 18.63 -19.67 -5.90
N LEU A 116 19.09 -18.58 -5.28
CA LEU A 116 20.44 -18.02 -5.49
C LEU A 116 21.52 -18.60 -4.56
N HIS A 117 21.14 -19.20 -3.43
CA HIS A 117 22.04 -19.77 -2.42
C HIS A 117 21.63 -21.20 -2.07
#